data_AF-A0A061NMV7-F1
#
_entry.id   AF-A0A061NMV7-F1
#
_cell.length_a   1.000
_cell.length_b   1.000
_cell.length_c   1.000
_cell.angle_alpha   90.00
_cell.angle_beta   90.00
_cell.angle_gamma   90.00
#
_symmetry.space_group_name_H-M   'P 1'
#
loop_
_entity.id
_entity.type
_entity.pdbx_description
1 polymer ?
#
loop_
_entity_poly.entity_id
_entity_poly.type
_entity_poly.pdbx_seq_one_letter_code
_entity_poly.pdbx_strand_id
1 'polypeptide(L)'
;MAEFLAIVHAFKFLHNNKMNVPVYTDSQTAMGWVKAKKAKATLVRNEKSVAIWDDVQEAEQWLRDHNPSFTLLKWDTKAWGEIKADYGRK
;
A
#
# COMPACT_ATOMS: atom_id res chain seq x y z
N MET A 1 7.17 0.04 4.37
CA MET A 1 6.28 -1.14 4.56
C MET A 1 4.86 -0.70 4.86
N ALA A 2 4.65 0.16 5.85
CA ALA A 2 3.31 0.66 6.22
C ALA A 2 2.51 1.23 5.03
N GLU A 3 3.10 2.09 4.20
CA GLU A 3 2.42 2.65 3.01
C GLU A 3 2.00 1.58 2.00
N PHE A 4 2.85 0.56 1.78
CA PHE A 4 2.50 -0.58 0.92
C PHE A 4 1.32 -1.36 1.47
N LEU A 5 1.36 -1.68 2.77
CA LEU A 5 0.27 -2.35 3.45
C LEU A 5 -1.02 -1.53 3.41
N ALA A 6 -0.93 -0.20 3.58
CA ALA A 6 -2.08 0.70 3.49
C ALA A 6 -2.76 0.64 2.11
N ILE A 7 -1.97 0.64 1.02
CA ILE A 7 -2.53 0.53 -0.34
C ILE A 7 -3.20 -0.83 -0.55
N VAL A 8 -2.55 -1.93 -0.16
CA VAL A 8 -3.13 -3.28 -0.35
C VAL A 8 -4.39 -3.45 0.51
N HIS A 9 -4.41 -2.91 1.73
CA HIS A 9 -5.59 -2.92 2.57
C HIS A 9 -6.72 -2.09 1.95
N ALA A 10 -6.43 -0.92 1.38
CA ALA A 10 -7.42 -0.15 0.64
C ALA A 10 -8.01 -0.98 -0.52
N PHE A 11 -7.19 -1.69 -1.30
CA PHE A 11 -7.68 -2.56 -2.36
C PHE A 11 -8.53 -3.72 -1.85
N LYS A 12 -8.14 -4.38 -0.76
CA LYS A 12 -8.95 -5.41 -0.10
C LYS A 12 -10.32 -4.86 0.31
N PHE A 13 -10.33 -3.66 0.91
CA PHE A 13 -11.56 -2.99 1.31
C PHE A 13 -12.44 -2.65 0.10
N LEU A 14 -11.89 -2.07 -0.96
CA LEU A 14 -12.64 -1.77 -2.19
C LEU A 14 -13.21 -3.04 -2.84
N HIS A 15 -12.43 -4.11 -2.90
CA HIS A 15 -12.85 -5.40 -3.44
C HIS A 15 -14.04 -5.97 -2.66
N ASN A 16 -13.93 -6.05 -1.33
CA ASN A 16 -14.97 -6.62 -0.47
C ASN A 16 -16.28 -5.81 -0.53
N ASN A 17 -16.18 -4.50 -0.73
CA ASN A 17 -17.33 -3.61 -0.84
C ASN A 17 -17.81 -3.40 -2.30
N LYS A 18 -17.21 -4.10 -3.27
CA LYS A 18 -17.54 -3.98 -4.71
C LYS A 18 -17.46 -2.55 -5.23
N MET A 19 -16.51 -1.77 -4.72
CA MET A 19 -16.29 -0.37 -5.10
C MET A 19 -15.16 -0.27 -6.12
N ASN A 20 -15.32 0.63 -7.09
CA ASN A 20 -14.31 0.91 -8.12
C ASN A 20 -13.94 2.39 -8.11
N VAL A 21 -13.22 2.82 -7.08
CA VAL A 21 -12.73 4.19 -6.92
C VAL A 21 -11.19 4.19 -6.90
N PRO A 22 -10.53 5.28 -7.33
CA PRO A 22 -9.07 5.35 -7.30
C PRO A 22 -8.56 5.42 -5.86
N VAL A 23 -7.41 4.80 -5.63
CA VAL A 23 -6.63 4.96 -4.39
C VAL A 23 -5.49 5.93 -4.67
N TYR A 24 -5.31 6.92 -3.79
CA TYR A 24 -4.19 7.85 -3.85
C TYR A 24 -3.11 7.47 -2.85
N THR A 25 -1.86 7.65 -3.25
CA THR A 25 -0.69 7.57 -2.37
C THR A 25 0.32 8.62 -2.78
N ASP A 26 0.99 9.24 -1.83
CA ASP A 26 2.13 10.13 -2.09
C ASP A 26 3.47 9.37 -2.17
N SER A 27 3.49 8.06 -1.92
CA SER A 27 4.70 7.24 -1.91
C SER A 27 4.96 6.55 -3.24
N GLN A 28 5.97 7.04 -3.97
CA GLN A 28 6.43 6.39 -5.20
C GLN A 28 7.02 5.00 -4.94
N THR A 29 7.67 4.81 -3.79
CA THR A 29 8.25 3.51 -3.40
C THR A 29 7.15 2.47 -3.21
N ALA A 30 6.09 2.81 -2.49
CA ALA A 30 4.97 1.90 -2.27
C ALA A 30 4.24 1.59 -3.58
N MET A 31 4.03 2.58 -4.46
CA MET A 31 3.50 2.34 -5.80
C MET A 31 4.34 1.34 -6.60
N GLY A 32 5.67 1.48 -6.55
CA GLY A 32 6.60 0.56 -7.20
C GLY A 32 6.46 -0.87 -6.67
N TRP A 33 6.32 -1.04 -5.35
CA TRP A 33 6.15 -2.36 -4.72
C TRP A 33 4.81 -3.00 -5.05
N VAL A 34 3.72 -2.22 -5.10
CA VAL A 34 2.40 -2.71 -5.53
C VAL A 34 2.44 -3.16 -6.99
N LYS A 35 3.03 -2.36 -7.88
CA LYS A 35 3.22 -2.73 -9.30
C LYS A 35 4.05 -4.00 -9.46
N ALA A 36 5.08 -4.17 -8.65
CA ALA A 36 5.92 -5.37 -8.63
C ALA A 36 5.28 -6.56 -7.89
N LYS A 37 4.15 -6.36 -7.20
CA LYS A 37 3.53 -7.31 -6.26
C LYS A 37 4.54 -7.87 -5.24
N LYS A 38 5.53 -7.05 -4.87
CA LYS A 38 6.67 -7.44 -4.04
C LYS A 38 7.21 -6.23 -3.27
N ALA A 39 7.19 -6.31 -1.95
CA ALA A 39 7.80 -5.30 -1.09
C ALA A 39 9.30 -5.57 -0.94
N LYS A 40 10.13 -4.60 -1.32
CA LYS A 40 11.60 -4.65 -1.18
C LYS A 40 12.06 -3.88 0.05
N ALA A 41 11.55 -4.26 1.22
CA ALA A 41 11.88 -3.60 2.47
C ALA A 41 13.25 -4.07 3.02
N THR A 42 13.98 -3.16 3.65
CA THR A 42 15.28 -3.40 4.31
C THR A 42 15.16 -3.73 5.79
N LEU A 43 13.93 -3.84 6.32
CA LEU A 43 13.68 -4.13 7.73
C LEU A 43 14.24 -5.52 8.09
N VAL A 44 15.09 -5.59 9.11
CA VAL A 44 15.69 -6.85 9.57
C VAL A 44 14.59 -7.77 10.08
N ARG A 45 14.65 -9.05 9.67
CA ARG A 45 13.77 -10.11 10.16
C ARG A 45 14.25 -10.60 11.52
N ASN A 46 13.48 -10.28 12.56
CA ASN A 46 13.62 -10.75 13.94
C ASN A 46 12.25 -10.87 14.61
N GLU A 47 12.22 -11.34 15.86
CA GLU A 47 11.00 -11.56 16.66
C GLU A 47 10.09 -10.32 16.77
N LYS A 48 10.65 -9.10 16.76
CA LYS A 48 9.88 -7.85 16.84
C LYS A 48 9.25 -7.46 15.50
N SER A 49 9.81 -7.94 14.40
CA SER A 49 9.37 -7.62 13.03
C SER A 49 8.53 -8.72 12.39
N VAL A 50 8.36 -9.87 13.06
CA VAL A 50 7.69 -11.03 12.47
C VAL A 50 6.28 -10.69 12.00
N ALA A 51 5.50 -10.01 12.85
CA ALA A 51 4.13 -9.64 12.55
C ALA A 51 4.01 -8.77 11.29
N ILE A 52 4.86 -7.75 11.13
CA ILE A 52 4.78 -6.89 9.93
C ILE A 52 5.26 -7.60 8.66
N TRP A 53 6.13 -8.60 8.80
CA TRP A 53 6.55 -9.43 7.67
C TRP A 53 5.47 -10.42 7.25
N ASP A 54 4.72 -10.98 8.20
CA ASP A 54 3.55 -11.83 7.94
C ASP A 54 2.48 -11.02 7.19
N ASP A 55 2.15 -9.82 7.67
CA ASP A 55 1.22 -8.89 6.99
C ASP A 55 1.66 -8.60 5.54
N VAL A 56 2.96 -8.38 5.33
CA VAL A 56 3.51 -8.13 4.00
C VAL A 56 3.40 -9.36 3.11
N GLN A 57 3.66 -10.56 3.64
CA GLN A 57 3.53 -11.79 2.87
C GLN A 57 2.09 -12.02 2.43
N GLU A 58 1.12 -11.80 3.33
CA GLU A 58 -0.31 -11.88 3.00
C GLU A 58 -0.72 -10.83 1.96
N ALA A 59 -0.21 -9.60 2.09
CA ALA A 59 -0.49 -8.52 1.14
C ALA A 59 0.06 -8.84 -0.26
N GLU A 60 1.30 -9.35 -0.34
CA GLU A 60 1.90 -9.80 -1.59
C GLU A 60 1.11 -10.95 -2.23
N GLN A 61 0.65 -11.91 -1.42
CA GLN A 61 -0.15 -13.04 -1.89
C GLN A 61 -1.49 -12.56 -2.45
N TRP A 62 -2.19 -11.69 -1.71
CA TRP A 62 -3.47 -11.15 -2.14
C TRP A 62 -3.38 -10.40 -3.49
N LEU A 63 -2.32 -9.61 -3.69
CA LEU A 63 -2.07 -8.92 -4.97
C LEU A 63 -1.84 -9.87 -6.15
N ARG A 64 -1.23 -11.03 -5.90
CA ARG A 64 -1.04 -12.08 -6.93
C ARG A 64 -2.37 -12.72 -7.29
N ASP A 65 -3.17 -13.06 -6.30
CA ASP A 65 -4.39 -13.86 -6.50
C ASP A 65 -5.55 -13.06 -7.09
N HIS A 66 -5.68 -11.78 -6.74
CA HIS A 66 -6.87 -10.99 -7.12
C HIS A 66 -6.68 -10.13 -8.36
N ASN A 67 -5.42 -10.01 -8.84
CA ASN A 67 -5.00 -9.11 -9.92
C ASN A 67 -5.85 -7.82 -10.02
N PRO A 68 -5.84 -6.99 -8.96
CA PRO A 68 -6.77 -5.88 -8.83
C PRO A 68 -6.69 -4.93 -10.03
N SER A 69 -7.83 -4.65 -10.66
CA SER A 69 -7.98 -3.61 -11.69
C SER A 69 -8.07 -2.19 -11.11
N PHE A 70 -7.80 -2.03 -9.81
CA PHE A 70 -7.91 -0.74 -9.12
C PHE A 70 -6.93 0.29 -9.67
N THR A 71 -7.41 1.51 -9.79
CA THR A 71 -6.60 2.64 -10.23
C THR A 71 -5.79 3.18 -9.05
N LEU A 72 -4.46 3.09 -9.12
CA LEU A 72 -3.53 3.66 -8.14
C LEU A 72 -2.92 4.95 -8.69
N LEU A 73 -3.16 6.08 -8.01
CA LEU A 73 -2.72 7.40 -8.45
C LEU A 73 -1.71 8.01 -7.48
N LYS A 74 -0.73 8.73 -8.04
CA LYS A 74 0.21 9.53 -7.25
C LYS A 74 -0.49 10.80 -6.78
N TRP A 75 -0.50 11.04 -5.47
CA TRP A 75 -0.89 12.32 -4.91
C TRP A 75 0.19 13.37 -5.19
N ASP A 76 -0.17 14.49 -5.82
CA ASP A 76 0.77 15.58 -6.06
C ASP A 76 0.87 16.49 -4.84
N THR A 77 1.77 16.12 -3.92
CA THR A 77 2.00 16.88 -2.68
C THR A 77 2.43 18.32 -2.94
N LYS A 78 3.09 18.60 -4.07
CA LYS A 78 3.54 19.96 -4.41
C LYS A 78 2.38 20.84 -4.86
N ALA A 79 1.47 20.29 -5.66
CA ALA A 79 0.31 21.03 -6.16
C ALA A 79 -0.84 21.10 -5.14
N TRP A 80 -1.04 20.07 -4.31
CA TRP A 80 -2.24 19.90 -3.48
C TRP A 80 -1.98 19.95 -1.97
N GLY A 81 -0.72 20.13 -1.56
CA GLY A 81 -0.30 20.01 -0.17
C GLY A 81 -0.26 18.56 0.32
N GLU A 82 -0.09 18.37 1.63
CA GLU A 82 -0.03 17.04 2.24
C GLU A 82 -1.27 16.20 1.91
N ILE A 83 -1.05 14.89 1.74
CA ILE A 83 -2.14 13.96 1.47
C ILE A 83 -3.15 14.01 2.61
N LYS A 84 -4.45 13.88 2.30
CA LYS A 84 -5.52 13.98 3.32
C LYS A 84 -5.45 12.89 4.39
N ALA A 85 -4.71 11.81 4.14
CA ALA A 85 -4.45 10.72 5.08
C ALA A 85 -3.15 10.94 5.90
N ASP A 86 -2.47 12.08 5.74
CA ASP A 86 -1.29 12.41 6.55
C ASP A 86 -1.68 12.58 8.02
N TYR A 87 -0.77 12.16 8.91
CA TYR A 87 -1.03 12.17 10.35
C TYR A 87 -0.70 13.51 11.01
N GLY A 88 -0.13 14.48 10.28
CA GLY A 88 0.21 15.81 10.81
C GLY A 88 1.24 15.78 11.94
N ARG A 89 2.08 14.74 12.01
CA ARG A 89 3.05 14.53 13.10
C ARG A 89 4.40 15.23 12.85
N LYS A 90 4.41 16.32 12.09
CA LYS A 90 5.61 17.10 11.77
C LYS A 90 5.80 18.23 12.77
#